data_AF-A0A2M8AZK7-F1
#
_entry.id   AF-A0A2M8AZK7-F1
#
_cell.length_a   1.000
_cell.length_b   1.000
_cell.length_c   1.000
_cell.angle_alpha   90.00
_cell.angle_beta   90.00
_cell.angle_gamma   90.00
#
_symmetry.space_group_name_H-M   'P 1'
#
loop_
_entity.id
_entity.type
_entity.pdbx_description
1 polymer ?
#
loop_
_entity_poly.entity_id
_entity_poly.type
_entity_poly.pdbx_seq_one_letter_code
_entity_poly.pdbx_strand_id
1 'polypeptide(L)'
;MPNPGPILIVDDEASIRKSLEGVLGDEGFSCALAVDGADALSKLQSLHPSLVLLDIWMPGMDGIETLRRMKAEQPSMPVIMMSGHATISTAIKATKIGASDFIEKPLELDILLNAIHRALGTRDAVRSPAAGELAGTIDLRSAEGVPKLQPLVFGNQTLRGALMPQRTLARSAVLYGQGLHSGRKSGLIFEPLGRDSGIHFVGVSDHRAVPAHVDFVESTGYATTIRLGTTHVATIEHVLSALNAYGVSNLLIKCNGEVPVLDGSAVEFCSLFEEVGFENQIGNWHGILLKEPVRIDAGKASIRLEPCDAFEIDYTLEYPAPVGRQRFVFRLDDPATYRKEIAPARTFGFARDIGLLQRQGLALGGRFDNFVLFGEEGPINGALRFPDEPVRHKIMDMIGDLYLLGRRLQARVTAHMTGHTQNIAVLKKMRELL
;
A
#
# COMPACT_ATOMS: atom_id res chain seq x y z
N MET A 1 -8.84 -31.54 -32.00
CA MET A 1 -9.68 -30.53 -31.34
C MET A 1 -10.06 -29.50 -32.39
N PRO A 2 -11.24 -28.84 -32.33
CA PRO A 2 -11.51 -27.72 -33.24
C PRO A 2 -10.37 -26.72 -33.10
N ASN A 3 -9.82 -26.26 -34.22
CA ASN A 3 -8.68 -25.35 -34.21
C ASN A 3 -9.14 -24.06 -33.49
N PRO A 4 -8.52 -23.67 -32.36
CA PRO A 4 -8.93 -22.45 -31.67
C PRO A 4 -8.80 -21.28 -32.65
N GLY A 5 -9.80 -20.39 -32.66
CA GLY A 5 -9.75 -19.19 -33.48
C GLY A 5 -8.50 -18.35 -33.16
N PRO A 6 -8.04 -17.48 -34.07
CA PRO A 6 -6.81 -16.73 -33.87
C PRO A 6 -6.91 -15.78 -32.65
N ILE A 7 -5.77 -15.39 -32.09
CA ILE A 7 -5.68 -14.23 -31.21
C ILE A 7 -5.76 -12.97 -32.08
N LEU A 8 -6.79 -12.16 -31.87
CA LEU A 8 -6.96 -10.89 -32.58
C LEU A 8 -6.18 -9.79 -31.85
N ILE A 9 -5.15 -9.25 -32.49
CA ILE A 9 -4.31 -8.17 -31.97
C ILE A 9 -4.81 -6.85 -32.56
N VAL A 10 -5.30 -5.96 -31.70
CA VAL A 10 -5.88 -4.67 -32.05
C VAL A 10 -5.01 -3.56 -31.46
N ASP A 11 -4.39 -2.80 -32.34
CA ASP A 11 -3.47 -1.70 -32.00
C ASP A 11 -3.39 -0.80 -33.23
N ASP A 12 -3.19 0.51 -33.09
CA ASP A 12 -3.06 1.42 -34.23
C ASP A 12 -1.63 1.43 -34.80
N GLU A 13 -0.62 1.07 -33.99
CA GLU A 13 0.77 1.00 -34.41
C GLU A 13 1.12 -0.33 -35.12
N ALA A 14 1.50 -0.23 -36.39
CA ALA A 14 1.86 -1.41 -37.20
C ALA A 14 3.09 -2.17 -36.67
N SER A 15 4.01 -1.47 -36.01
CA SER A 15 5.19 -2.04 -35.35
C SER A 15 4.80 -2.96 -34.20
N ILE A 16 3.87 -2.53 -33.34
CA ILE A 16 3.39 -3.30 -32.19
C ILE A 16 2.64 -4.55 -32.65
N ARG A 17 1.74 -4.40 -33.64
CA ARG A 17 1.02 -5.54 -34.23
C ARG A 17 1.96 -6.61 -34.77
N LYS A 18 2.98 -6.21 -35.55
CA LYS A 18 3.98 -7.14 -36.11
C LYS A 18 4.85 -7.78 -35.03
N SER A 19 5.25 -7.02 -34.02
CA SER A 19 6.05 -7.55 -32.91
C SER A 19 5.28 -8.62 -32.13
N LEU A 20 4.01 -8.35 -31.81
CA LEU A 20 3.16 -9.29 -31.09
C LEU A 20 2.80 -10.51 -31.95
N GLU A 21 2.52 -10.32 -33.24
CA GLU A 21 2.30 -11.42 -34.18
C GLU A 21 3.52 -12.34 -34.28
N GLY A 22 4.73 -11.79 -34.38
CA GLY A 22 5.96 -12.58 -34.44
C GLY A 22 6.18 -13.37 -33.14
N VAL A 23 6.12 -12.69 -32.00
CA VAL A 23 6.35 -13.30 -30.69
C VAL A 23 5.31 -14.36 -30.33
N LEU A 24 4.02 -14.10 -30.59
CA LEU A 24 2.96 -15.07 -30.33
C LEU A 24 2.98 -16.22 -31.34
N GLY A 25 3.39 -15.94 -32.58
CA GLY A 25 3.62 -16.97 -33.60
C GLY A 25 4.73 -17.94 -33.22
N ASP A 26 5.85 -17.44 -32.68
CA ASP A 26 6.96 -18.26 -32.18
C ASP A 26 6.51 -19.17 -31.01
N GLU A 27 5.56 -18.71 -30.19
CA GLU A 27 4.94 -19.47 -29.10
C GLU A 27 3.77 -20.37 -29.55
N GLY A 28 3.52 -20.46 -30.86
CA GLY A 28 2.56 -21.40 -31.46
C GLY A 28 1.11 -20.91 -31.56
N PHE A 29 0.85 -19.63 -31.31
CA PHE A 29 -0.47 -19.04 -31.50
C PHE A 29 -0.69 -18.59 -32.96
N SER A 30 -1.90 -18.82 -33.47
CA SER A 30 -2.34 -18.16 -34.70
C SER A 30 -2.82 -16.75 -34.37
N CYS A 31 -2.35 -15.75 -35.10
CA CYS A 31 -2.74 -14.36 -34.89
C CYS A 31 -3.54 -13.80 -36.08
N ALA A 32 -4.37 -12.81 -35.80
CA ALA A 32 -5.00 -11.93 -36.77
C ALA A 32 -4.82 -10.49 -36.31
N LEU A 33 -4.74 -9.55 -37.24
CA LEU A 33 -4.44 -8.15 -36.94
C LEU A 33 -5.65 -7.25 -37.23
N ALA A 34 -5.91 -6.29 -36.37
CA ALA A 34 -6.83 -5.18 -36.62
C ALA A 34 -6.18 -3.84 -36.29
N VAL A 35 -6.47 -2.83 -37.11
CA VAL A 35 -5.79 -1.51 -37.02
C VAL A 35 -6.50 -0.51 -36.11
N ASP A 36 -7.77 -0.76 -35.78
CA ASP A 36 -8.58 0.06 -34.89
C ASP A 36 -9.79 -0.74 -34.36
N GLY A 37 -10.60 -0.10 -33.52
CA GLY A 37 -11.81 -0.72 -32.94
C GLY A 37 -12.89 -1.09 -33.96
N ALA A 38 -13.04 -0.34 -35.05
CA ALA A 38 -14.06 -0.63 -36.06
C ALA A 38 -13.68 -1.85 -36.90
N ASP A 39 -12.42 -1.93 -37.31
CA ASP A 39 -11.84 -3.10 -37.99
C ASP A 39 -11.94 -4.34 -37.08
N ALA A 40 -11.61 -4.20 -35.80
CA ALA A 40 -11.73 -5.29 -34.83
C ALA A 40 -13.17 -5.83 -34.73
N LEU A 41 -14.17 -4.95 -34.57
CA LEU A 41 -15.58 -5.35 -34.49
C LEU A 41 -16.06 -6.07 -35.77
N SER A 42 -15.63 -5.62 -36.95
CA SER A 42 -15.98 -6.28 -38.22
C SER A 42 -15.40 -7.70 -38.34
N LYS A 43 -14.23 -7.93 -37.72
CA LYS A 43 -13.49 -9.19 -37.76
C LYS A 43 -13.98 -10.20 -36.72
N LEU A 44 -14.63 -9.77 -35.64
CA LEU A 44 -15.15 -10.69 -34.60
C LEU A 44 -16.12 -11.73 -35.14
N GLN A 45 -17.03 -11.32 -36.03
CA GLN A 45 -18.06 -12.20 -36.59
C GLN A 45 -17.50 -13.16 -37.65
N SER A 46 -16.45 -12.77 -38.38
CA SER A 46 -15.89 -13.59 -39.46
C SER A 46 -14.80 -14.53 -38.96
N LEU A 47 -13.92 -14.04 -38.09
CA LEU A 47 -12.74 -14.78 -37.63
C LEU A 47 -12.99 -15.64 -36.39
N HIS A 48 -14.05 -15.35 -35.62
CA HIS A 48 -14.35 -16.02 -34.34
C HIS A 48 -13.09 -16.19 -33.47
N PRO A 49 -12.42 -15.09 -33.09
CA PRO A 49 -11.16 -15.17 -32.38
C PRO A 49 -11.32 -15.87 -31.03
N SER A 50 -10.26 -16.54 -30.56
CA SER A 50 -10.25 -17.17 -29.23
C SER A 50 -9.97 -16.16 -28.11
N LEU A 51 -9.29 -15.07 -28.44
CA LEU A 51 -8.89 -13.99 -27.53
C LEU A 51 -8.67 -12.70 -28.32
N VAL A 52 -8.96 -11.56 -27.71
CA VAL A 52 -8.61 -10.23 -28.25
C VAL A 52 -7.57 -9.56 -27.35
N LEU A 53 -6.45 -9.11 -27.92
CA LEU A 53 -5.54 -8.16 -27.28
C LEU A 53 -5.88 -6.77 -27.82
N LEU A 54 -6.27 -5.84 -26.96
CA LEU A 54 -6.89 -4.57 -27.37
C LEU A 54 -6.17 -3.37 -26.76
N ASP A 55 -5.53 -2.56 -27.60
CA ASP A 55 -4.99 -1.27 -27.17
C ASP A 55 -6.09 -0.28 -26.76
N ILE A 56 -5.79 0.54 -25.77
CA ILE A 56 -6.73 1.53 -25.23
C ILE A 56 -6.77 2.81 -26.05
N TRP A 57 -5.64 3.28 -26.52
CA TRP A 57 -5.47 4.60 -27.11
C TRP A 57 -5.34 4.49 -28.63
N MET A 58 -6.48 4.30 -29.29
CA MET A 58 -6.55 4.24 -30.75
C MET A 58 -7.33 5.43 -31.32
N PRO A 59 -6.97 5.95 -32.50
CA PRO A 59 -7.74 6.97 -33.20
C PRO A 59 -9.18 6.52 -33.52
N GLY A 60 -10.13 7.46 -33.41
CA GLY A 60 -11.54 7.19 -33.71
C GLY A 60 -12.26 6.51 -32.53
N MET A 61 -12.39 5.18 -32.58
CA MET A 61 -13.00 4.42 -31.49
C MET A 61 -11.92 3.94 -30.52
N ASP A 62 -11.93 4.48 -29.30
CA ASP A 62 -11.00 4.05 -28.26
C ASP A 62 -11.23 2.59 -27.82
N GLY A 63 -10.24 2.00 -27.16
CA GLY A 63 -10.31 0.59 -26.75
C GLY A 63 -11.39 0.30 -25.70
N ILE A 64 -11.81 1.29 -24.90
CA ILE A 64 -12.84 1.11 -23.88
C ILE A 64 -14.24 1.05 -24.51
N GLU A 65 -14.51 1.93 -25.46
CA GLU A 65 -15.72 1.89 -26.27
C GLU A 65 -15.76 0.62 -27.14
N THR A 66 -14.62 0.23 -27.70
CA THR A 66 -14.47 -1.03 -28.45
C THR A 66 -14.83 -2.22 -27.57
N LEU A 67 -14.23 -2.34 -26.37
CA LEU A 67 -14.53 -3.39 -25.40
C LEU A 67 -16.02 -3.43 -25.04
N ARG A 68 -16.65 -2.28 -24.80
CA ARG A 68 -18.08 -2.19 -24.47
C ARG A 68 -18.95 -2.78 -25.56
N ARG A 69 -18.65 -2.48 -26.83
CA ARG A 69 -19.39 -3.03 -27.98
C ARG A 69 -19.14 -4.51 -28.16
N MET A 70 -17.90 -4.96 -28.02
CA MET A 70 -17.53 -6.39 -28.07
C MET A 70 -18.31 -7.19 -27.03
N LYS A 71 -18.41 -6.68 -25.80
CA LYS A 71 -19.12 -7.37 -24.71
C LYS A 71 -20.63 -7.31 -24.81
N ALA A 72 -21.18 -6.30 -25.48
CA ALA A 72 -22.61 -6.26 -25.78
C ALA A 72 -23.01 -7.32 -26.83
N GLU A 73 -22.13 -7.59 -27.80
CA GLU A 73 -22.38 -8.56 -28.86
C GLU A 73 -21.98 -10.00 -28.47
N GLN A 74 -20.81 -10.16 -27.85
CA GLN A 74 -20.25 -11.44 -27.41
C GLN A 74 -19.76 -11.34 -25.95
N PRO A 75 -20.65 -11.48 -24.96
CA PRO A 75 -20.32 -11.30 -23.54
C PRO A 75 -19.16 -12.19 -23.04
N SER A 76 -19.03 -13.39 -23.62
CA SER A 76 -18.03 -14.39 -23.25
C SER A 76 -16.68 -14.23 -23.97
N MET A 77 -16.56 -13.35 -24.97
CA MET A 77 -15.31 -13.15 -25.73
C MET A 77 -14.18 -12.69 -24.78
N PRO A 78 -13.09 -13.44 -24.62
CA PRO A 78 -11.98 -13.01 -23.78
C PRO A 78 -11.30 -11.77 -24.39
N VAL A 79 -11.12 -10.71 -23.60
CA VAL A 79 -10.47 -9.47 -24.05
C VAL A 79 -9.45 -9.02 -23.01
N ILE A 80 -8.20 -8.88 -23.41
CA ILE A 80 -7.12 -8.33 -22.59
C ILE A 80 -6.80 -6.93 -23.09
N MET A 81 -6.88 -5.95 -22.20
CA MET A 81 -6.55 -4.58 -22.56
C MET A 81 -5.04 -4.34 -22.51
N MET A 82 -4.50 -3.57 -23.45
CA MET A 82 -3.11 -3.12 -23.49
C MET A 82 -3.07 -1.59 -23.35
N SER A 83 -2.16 -1.04 -22.55
CA SER A 83 -2.06 0.42 -22.38
C SER A 83 -0.64 0.91 -22.25
N GLY A 84 -0.26 1.94 -23.02
CA GLY A 84 1.02 2.64 -22.84
C GLY A 84 1.08 3.60 -21.65
N HIS A 85 -0.06 3.99 -21.08
CA HIS A 85 -0.17 4.86 -19.90
C HIS A 85 -1.23 4.26 -18.97
N ALA A 86 -0.83 3.27 -18.17
CA ALA A 86 -1.75 2.64 -17.25
C ALA A 86 -2.11 3.62 -16.12
N THR A 87 -3.38 4.05 -16.09
CA THR A 87 -3.94 4.67 -14.88
C THR A 87 -4.87 3.66 -14.21
N ILE A 88 -4.89 3.66 -12.87
CA ILE A 88 -5.78 2.82 -12.06
C ILE A 88 -7.25 3.00 -12.48
N SER A 89 -7.62 4.22 -12.87
CA SER A 89 -8.98 4.53 -13.33
C SER A 89 -9.37 3.80 -14.62
N THR A 90 -8.41 3.59 -15.54
CA THR A 90 -8.65 2.94 -16.83
C THR A 90 -8.79 1.42 -16.66
N ALA A 91 -7.93 0.81 -15.84
CA ALA A 91 -8.00 -0.62 -15.54
C ALA A 91 -9.32 -0.99 -14.82
N ILE A 92 -9.72 -0.22 -13.81
CA ILE A 92 -11.00 -0.43 -13.10
C ILE A 92 -12.19 -0.30 -14.05
N LYS A 93 -12.18 0.69 -14.95
CA LYS A 93 -13.25 0.85 -15.96
C LYS A 93 -13.29 -0.35 -16.91
N ALA A 94 -12.15 -0.83 -17.40
CA ALA A 94 -12.08 -1.98 -18.29
C ALA A 94 -12.59 -3.27 -17.64
N THR A 95 -12.17 -3.56 -16.40
CA THR A 95 -12.65 -4.74 -15.66
C THR A 95 -14.15 -4.69 -15.42
N LYS A 96 -14.71 -3.51 -15.07
CA LYS A 96 -16.18 -3.34 -14.91
C LYS A 96 -16.97 -3.60 -16.19
N ILE A 97 -16.38 -3.37 -17.36
CA ILE A 97 -17.01 -3.62 -18.67
C ILE A 97 -16.88 -5.09 -19.08
N GLY A 98 -15.98 -5.86 -18.44
CA GLY A 98 -15.82 -7.29 -18.63
C GLY A 98 -14.51 -7.71 -19.29
N ALA A 99 -13.48 -6.85 -19.30
CA ALA A 99 -12.14 -7.27 -19.71
C ALA A 99 -11.63 -8.43 -18.85
N SER A 100 -11.03 -9.42 -19.48
CA SER A 100 -10.44 -10.62 -18.86
C SER A 100 -9.15 -10.30 -18.11
N ASP A 101 -8.36 -9.35 -18.63
CA ASP A 101 -7.13 -8.89 -17.98
C ASP A 101 -6.74 -7.50 -18.51
N PHE A 102 -5.72 -6.90 -17.90
CA PHE A 102 -5.14 -5.61 -18.29
C PHE A 102 -3.62 -5.68 -18.19
N ILE A 103 -2.92 -5.29 -19.26
CA ILE A 103 -1.47 -5.30 -19.36
C ILE A 103 -0.97 -3.89 -19.72
N GLU A 104 0.08 -3.46 -19.02
CA GLU A 104 0.77 -2.20 -19.30
C GLU A 104 1.90 -2.42 -20.31
N LYS A 105 2.05 -1.53 -21.28
CA LYS A 105 3.20 -1.50 -22.21
C LYS A 105 4.36 -0.75 -21.51
N PRO A 106 5.63 -1.17 -21.70
CA PRO A 106 6.10 -2.18 -22.63
C PRO A 106 5.73 -3.60 -22.20
N LEU A 107 5.32 -4.43 -23.17
CA LEU A 107 4.80 -5.77 -22.92
C LEU A 107 5.95 -6.73 -22.63
N GLU A 108 6.07 -7.18 -21.39
CA GLU A 108 6.96 -8.29 -21.02
C GLU A 108 6.34 -9.62 -21.45
N LEU A 109 7.14 -10.45 -22.14
CA LEU A 109 6.68 -11.71 -22.75
C LEU A 109 6.01 -12.65 -21.75
N ASP A 110 6.65 -12.87 -20.60
CA ASP A 110 6.12 -13.77 -19.56
C ASP A 110 4.78 -13.29 -19.00
N ILE A 111 4.59 -11.98 -18.86
CA ILE A 111 3.34 -11.40 -18.36
C ILE A 111 2.23 -11.59 -19.40
N LEU A 112 2.55 -11.34 -20.67
CA LEU A 112 1.63 -11.50 -21.79
C LEU A 112 1.16 -12.95 -21.95
N LEU A 113 2.08 -13.91 -22.02
CA LEU A 113 1.74 -15.33 -22.17
C LEU A 113 0.90 -15.86 -21.01
N ASN A 114 1.25 -15.47 -19.79
CA ASN A 114 0.47 -15.85 -18.61
C ASN A 114 -0.96 -15.30 -18.65
N ALA A 115 -1.15 -14.05 -19.10
CA ALA A 115 -2.48 -13.47 -19.25
C ALA A 115 -3.29 -14.18 -20.35
N ILE A 116 -2.65 -14.51 -21.47
CA ILE A 116 -3.27 -15.27 -22.58
C ILE A 116 -3.73 -16.64 -22.10
N HIS A 117 -2.86 -17.41 -21.42
CA HIS A 117 -3.21 -18.73 -20.90
C HIS A 117 -4.36 -18.68 -19.87
N ARG A 118 -4.35 -17.67 -19.00
CA ARG A 118 -5.47 -17.45 -18.06
C ARG A 118 -6.78 -17.18 -18.80
N ALA A 119 -6.75 -16.31 -19.81
CA ALA A 119 -7.93 -15.91 -20.56
C ALA A 119 -8.50 -17.04 -21.45
N LEU A 120 -7.64 -17.89 -22.00
CA LEU A 120 -8.01 -19.03 -22.85
C LEU A 120 -8.42 -20.29 -22.07
N GLY A 121 -8.19 -20.32 -20.75
CA GLY A 121 -8.57 -21.46 -19.91
C GLY A 121 -7.77 -22.74 -20.20
N THR A 122 -6.64 -22.65 -20.89
CA THR A 122 -5.73 -23.78 -21.17
C THR A 122 -4.98 -24.16 -19.89
N ARG A 123 -5.59 -25.07 -19.11
CA ARG A 123 -4.90 -25.77 -18.03
C ARG A 123 -4.02 -26.87 -18.64
N ASP A 124 -2.73 -26.61 -18.83
CA ASP A 124 -1.67 -27.59 -18.59
C ASP A 124 -0.25 -26.98 -18.51
N ALA A 125 0.48 -27.44 -17.48
CA ALA A 125 1.94 -27.41 -17.29
C ALA A 125 2.69 -26.12 -16.88
N VAL A 126 2.34 -25.52 -15.72
CA VAL A 126 3.26 -25.42 -14.55
C VAL A 126 2.39 -25.41 -13.29
N ARG A 127 2.45 -26.48 -12.50
CA ARG A 127 1.87 -26.50 -11.14
C ARG A 127 2.65 -25.53 -10.25
N SER A 128 2.01 -24.44 -9.85
CA SER A 128 2.20 -23.84 -8.53
C SER A 128 0.80 -23.72 -7.87
N PRO A 129 0.57 -24.27 -6.67
CA PRO A 129 -0.78 -24.41 -6.14
C PRO A 129 -1.20 -23.13 -5.41
N ALA A 130 -1.91 -22.22 -6.10
CA ALA A 130 -2.80 -21.24 -5.48
C ALA A 130 -3.60 -20.48 -6.55
N ALA A 131 -4.78 -20.98 -6.93
CA ALA A 131 -5.87 -20.19 -7.50
C ALA A 131 -7.09 -21.09 -7.74
N GLY A 132 -7.88 -21.30 -6.69
CA GLY A 132 -9.24 -21.80 -6.78
C GLY A 132 -10.12 -20.92 -5.89
N GLU A 133 -11.14 -20.32 -6.51
CA GLU A 133 -12.33 -19.69 -5.92
C GLU A 133 -12.22 -18.24 -5.39
N LEU A 134 -12.48 -17.29 -6.30
CA LEU A 134 -12.92 -15.92 -5.98
C LEU A 134 -14.15 -15.59 -6.83
N ALA A 135 -15.27 -16.20 -6.49
CA ALA A 135 -16.60 -15.79 -6.90
C ALA A 135 -17.62 -16.30 -5.88
N GLY A 136 -17.84 -15.51 -4.83
CA GLY A 136 -18.80 -15.80 -3.77
C GLY A 136 -18.54 -14.84 -2.63
N THR A 137 -19.59 -14.17 -2.16
CA THR A 137 -19.60 -13.39 -0.92
C THR A 137 -18.89 -14.19 0.19
N ILE A 138 -17.70 -13.75 0.59
CA ILE A 138 -16.93 -14.45 1.62
C ILE A 138 -17.58 -14.11 2.97
N ASP A 139 -18.37 -15.04 3.49
CA ASP A 139 -18.65 -15.09 4.92
C ASP A 139 -17.39 -15.61 5.62
N LEU A 140 -16.57 -14.69 6.14
CA LEU A 140 -15.26 -14.95 6.77
C LEU A 140 -15.35 -15.58 8.18
N ARG A 141 -16.40 -16.33 8.51
CA ARG A 141 -16.63 -16.87 9.87
C ARG A 141 -16.33 -18.36 10.05
N SER A 142 -15.31 -18.90 9.40
CA SER A 142 -14.75 -20.20 9.83
C SER A 142 -13.61 -19.98 10.84
N ALA A 143 -13.81 -20.45 12.06
CA ALA A 143 -12.85 -20.35 13.17
C ALA A 143 -11.53 -21.14 12.96
N GLU A 144 -11.32 -21.74 11.78
CA GLU A 144 -10.16 -22.58 11.45
C GLU A 144 -9.07 -21.89 10.60
N GLY A 145 -9.23 -20.60 10.24
CA GLY A 145 -8.31 -19.89 9.35
C GLY A 145 -7.55 -18.69 9.95
N VAL A 146 -7.74 -18.37 11.23
CA VAL A 146 -7.11 -17.19 11.85
C VAL A 146 -5.64 -17.52 12.17
N PRO A 147 -4.67 -16.73 11.69
CA PRO A 147 -3.26 -16.93 12.03
C PRO A 147 -3.09 -16.96 13.54
N LYS A 148 -2.12 -17.74 14.04
CA LYS A 148 -1.85 -17.77 15.47
C LYS A 148 -1.39 -16.37 15.93
N LEU A 149 -2.27 -15.67 16.65
CA LEU A 149 -1.99 -14.37 17.24
C LEU A 149 -1.07 -14.55 18.45
N GLN A 150 -0.20 -13.58 18.69
CA GLN A 150 0.63 -13.53 19.89
C GLN A 150 0.02 -12.52 20.86
N PRO A 151 -0.34 -12.92 22.09
CA PRO A 151 -0.91 -11.99 23.04
C PRO A 151 0.14 -10.93 23.42
N LEU A 152 -0.23 -9.66 23.30
CA LEU A 152 0.55 -8.58 23.90
C LEU A 152 0.24 -8.54 25.41
N VAL A 153 1.16 -9.05 26.21
CA VAL A 153 1.03 -9.04 27.67
C VAL A 153 1.51 -7.70 28.19
N PHE A 154 0.58 -6.84 28.60
CA PHE A 154 0.88 -5.60 29.30
C PHE A 154 0.80 -5.87 30.81
N GLY A 155 1.87 -5.59 31.55
CA GLY A 155 1.85 -5.70 33.01
C GLY A 155 0.87 -4.72 33.64
N ASN A 156 0.20 -5.10 34.73
CA ASN A 156 -0.84 -4.32 35.44
C ASN A 156 -0.42 -2.88 35.83
N GLN A 157 0.86 -2.54 35.77
CA GLN A 157 1.38 -1.22 36.14
C GLN A 157 1.35 -0.17 35.01
N THR A 158 1.18 -0.61 33.75
CA THR A 158 1.29 0.21 32.52
C THR A 158 -0.03 0.81 32.04
N LEU A 159 -1.15 0.27 32.52
CA LEU A 159 -2.52 0.57 32.07
C LEU A 159 -3.18 1.64 32.94
N ARG A 160 -2.57 2.83 33.05
CA ARG A 160 -3.10 3.95 33.86
C ARG A 160 -3.43 5.20 33.05
N GLY A 161 -3.34 5.12 31.73
CA GLY A 161 -3.76 6.21 30.88
C GLY A 161 -5.28 6.36 30.80
N ALA A 162 -5.72 7.35 30.03
CA ALA A 162 -7.14 7.57 29.76
C ALA A 162 -7.79 6.28 29.23
N LEU A 163 -9.00 6.01 29.74
CA LEU A 163 -9.85 4.96 29.21
C LEU A 163 -10.29 5.36 27.80
N MET A 164 -10.03 4.48 26.85
CA MET A 164 -10.43 4.62 25.45
C MET A 164 -11.36 3.45 25.08
N PRO A 165 -12.38 3.69 24.27
CA PRO A 165 -13.13 2.59 23.68
C PRO A 165 -12.20 1.78 22.76
N GLN A 166 -12.29 0.46 22.85
CA GLN A 166 -11.68 -0.39 21.83
C GLN A 166 -12.40 -0.19 20.51
N ARG A 167 -11.67 -0.29 19.41
CA ARG A 167 -12.20 -0.07 18.07
C ARG A 167 -11.52 -0.98 17.07
N THR A 168 -12.32 -1.50 16.15
CA THR A 168 -11.89 -2.17 14.93
C THR A 168 -12.55 -1.53 13.72
N LEU A 169 -12.17 -1.91 12.51
CA LEU A 169 -12.94 -1.59 11.30
C LEU A 169 -14.28 -2.34 11.31
N ALA A 170 -15.33 -1.73 10.74
CA ALA A 170 -16.67 -2.32 10.71
C ALA A 170 -16.81 -3.51 9.73
N ARG A 171 -15.95 -3.57 8.72
CA ARG A 171 -15.86 -4.68 7.75
C ARG A 171 -14.43 -4.82 7.24
N SER A 172 -14.13 -5.96 6.63
CA SER A 172 -12.85 -6.16 5.98
C SER A 172 -12.68 -5.21 4.78
N ALA A 173 -11.43 -4.84 4.51
CA ALA A 173 -11.10 -3.91 3.44
C ALA A 173 -9.81 -4.35 2.73
N VAL A 174 -9.67 -3.97 1.47
CA VAL A 174 -8.48 -4.28 0.68
C VAL A 174 -7.95 -3.02 0.03
N LEU A 175 -6.63 -2.88 0.02
CA LEU A 175 -5.94 -1.74 -0.59
C LEU A 175 -4.70 -2.25 -1.32
N TYR A 176 -4.50 -1.80 -2.55
CA TYR A 176 -3.39 -2.22 -3.41
C TYR A 176 -2.55 -1.02 -3.80
N GLY A 177 -1.25 -1.24 -3.99
CA GLY A 177 -0.32 -0.23 -4.46
C GLY A 177 1.05 -0.81 -4.75
N GLN A 178 2.07 0.03 -4.66
CA GLN A 178 3.47 -0.33 -4.84
C GLN A 178 4.25 -0.01 -3.57
N GLY A 179 5.20 -0.85 -3.17
CA GLY A 179 6.12 -0.53 -2.08
C GLY A 179 7.13 0.56 -2.50
N LEU A 180 7.46 1.49 -1.60
CA LEU A 180 8.39 2.59 -1.87
C LEU A 180 9.80 2.07 -2.18
N HIS A 181 10.29 1.17 -1.32
CA HIS A 181 11.67 0.74 -1.38
C HIS A 181 11.86 -0.40 -2.36
N SER A 182 11.00 -1.42 -2.30
CA SER A 182 11.13 -2.59 -3.17
C SER A 182 10.66 -2.35 -4.60
N GLY A 183 9.77 -1.37 -4.83
CA GLY A 183 9.14 -1.15 -6.13
C GLY A 183 8.22 -2.30 -6.57
N ARG A 184 7.95 -3.29 -5.71
CA ARG A 184 7.06 -4.41 -6.03
C ARG A 184 5.61 -4.04 -5.76
N LYS A 185 4.69 -4.62 -6.52
CA LYS A 185 3.25 -4.55 -6.22
C LYS A 185 3.01 -5.13 -4.84
N SER A 186 2.25 -4.41 -4.02
CA SER A 186 1.87 -4.82 -2.68
C SER A 186 0.38 -4.62 -2.46
N GLY A 187 -0.18 -5.35 -1.51
CA GLY A 187 -1.56 -5.25 -1.09
C GLY A 187 -1.68 -5.42 0.41
N LEU A 188 -2.69 -4.77 0.97
CA LEU A 188 -3.11 -4.89 2.35
C LEU A 188 -4.52 -5.46 2.37
N ILE A 189 -4.75 -6.47 3.21
CA ILE A 189 -6.08 -6.91 3.59
C ILE A 189 -6.24 -6.59 5.08
N PHE A 190 -7.18 -5.71 5.39
CA PHE A 190 -7.55 -5.36 6.74
C PHE A 190 -8.71 -6.25 7.18
N GLU A 191 -8.52 -7.00 8.26
CA GLU A 191 -9.53 -7.89 8.83
C GLU A 191 -9.82 -7.47 10.28
N PRO A 192 -11.08 -7.15 10.61
CA PRO A 192 -11.48 -6.82 11.98
C PRO A 192 -11.11 -7.93 12.96
N LEU A 193 -10.48 -7.58 14.08
CA LEU A 193 -10.20 -8.52 15.16
C LEU A 193 -11.11 -8.28 16.36
N GLY A 194 -11.30 -9.32 17.17
CA GLY A 194 -11.99 -9.22 18.45
C GLY A 194 -11.24 -8.31 19.43
N ARG A 195 -11.92 -7.94 20.53
CA ARG A 195 -11.33 -7.14 21.59
C ARG A 195 -10.04 -7.76 22.14
N ASP A 196 -9.19 -6.90 22.69
CA ASP A 196 -7.92 -7.21 23.33
C ASP A 196 -6.88 -7.89 22.43
N SER A 197 -7.10 -7.85 21.11
CA SER A 197 -6.19 -8.46 20.15
C SER A 197 -4.99 -7.58 19.85
N GLY A 198 -5.13 -6.25 19.78
CA GLY A 198 -4.05 -5.39 19.28
C GLY A 198 -3.95 -5.39 17.74
N ILE A 199 -2.97 -4.64 17.21
CA ILE A 199 -2.66 -4.60 15.78
C ILE A 199 -1.65 -5.69 15.42
N HIS A 200 -1.93 -6.43 14.37
CA HIS A 200 -1.15 -7.57 13.91
C HIS A 200 -0.90 -7.49 12.41
N PHE A 201 0.29 -7.89 11.98
CA PHE A 201 0.61 -8.10 10.57
C PHE A 201 0.84 -9.58 10.28
N VAL A 202 0.53 -10.03 9.07
CA VAL A 202 0.81 -11.40 8.63
C VAL A 202 1.13 -11.43 7.14
N GLY A 203 2.10 -12.24 6.71
CA GLY A 203 2.28 -12.52 5.28
C GLY A 203 1.08 -13.28 4.73
N VAL A 204 0.73 -13.08 3.47
CA VAL A 204 -0.46 -13.71 2.86
C VAL A 204 -0.40 -15.24 2.93
N SER A 205 0.81 -15.81 2.86
CA SER A 205 1.04 -17.25 2.96
C SER A 205 1.53 -17.71 4.34
N ASP A 206 1.63 -16.79 5.31
CA ASP A 206 2.17 -17.09 6.63
C ASP A 206 1.07 -17.49 7.62
N HIS A 207 1.41 -18.39 8.55
CA HIS A 207 0.49 -18.88 9.57
C HIS A 207 0.64 -18.20 10.94
N ARG A 208 1.63 -17.31 11.09
CA ARG A 208 1.92 -16.60 12.34
C ARG A 208 1.87 -15.11 12.11
N ALA A 209 1.02 -14.42 12.86
CA ALA A 209 0.98 -12.98 12.83
C ALA A 209 2.10 -12.40 13.72
N VAL A 210 2.78 -11.37 13.22
CA VAL A 210 3.68 -10.53 14.00
C VAL A 210 2.88 -9.39 14.64
N PRO A 211 2.91 -9.22 15.97
CA PRO A 211 2.32 -8.05 16.60
C PRO A 211 3.01 -6.77 16.14
N ALA A 212 2.26 -5.70 15.91
CA ALA A 212 2.81 -4.36 15.70
C ALA A 212 3.32 -3.82 17.05
N HIS A 213 4.46 -4.35 17.49
CA HIS A 213 5.05 -4.04 18.78
C HIS A 213 6.57 -3.90 18.68
N VAL A 214 7.15 -3.05 19.53
CA VAL A 214 8.58 -2.69 19.53
C VAL A 214 9.52 -3.89 19.68
N ASP A 215 9.03 -4.97 20.31
CA ASP A 215 9.70 -6.27 20.38
C ASP A 215 10.12 -6.85 19.05
N PHE A 216 9.27 -6.67 18.05
CA PHE A 216 9.39 -7.34 16.77
C PHE A 216 10.03 -6.45 15.73
N VAL A 217 10.48 -5.24 16.11
CA VAL A 217 11.18 -4.33 15.20
C VAL A 217 12.55 -4.90 14.86
N GLU A 218 12.74 -5.24 13.58
CA GLU A 218 13.98 -5.78 13.03
C GLU A 218 14.92 -4.67 12.55
N SER A 219 14.39 -3.66 11.85
CA SER A 219 15.20 -2.61 11.21
C SER A 219 14.48 -1.27 11.20
N THR A 220 15.27 -0.19 11.21
CA THR A 220 14.85 1.22 11.22
C THR A 220 15.65 2.09 10.24
N GLY A 221 16.31 1.46 9.26
CA GLY A 221 17.27 2.15 8.38
C GLY A 221 16.64 3.27 7.55
N TYR A 222 15.56 2.95 6.84
CA TYR A 222 14.83 3.89 5.97
C TYR A 222 13.32 3.86 6.15
N ALA A 223 12.83 2.85 6.87
CA ALA A 223 11.45 2.59 7.21
C ALA A 223 11.42 1.72 8.48
N THR A 224 10.30 1.66 9.16
CA THR A 224 10.13 0.75 10.30
C THR A 224 9.71 -0.63 9.80
N THR A 225 10.49 -1.65 10.16
CA THR A 225 10.29 -3.04 9.72
C THR A 225 10.11 -3.95 10.91
N ILE A 226 9.07 -4.80 10.87
CA ILE A 226 8.81 -5.82 11.90
C ILE A 226 8.93 -7.23 11.34
N ARG A 227 9.35 -8.17 12.18
CA ARG A 227 9.54 -9.57 11.80
C ARG A 227 9.22 -10.53 12.93
N LEU A 228 8.62 -11.66 12.55
CA LEU A 228 8.49 -12.83 13.41
C LEU A 228 8.44 -14.10 12.55
N GLY A 229 9.47 -14.93 12.66
CA GLY A 229 9.59 -16.12 11.82
C GLY A 229 9.70 -15.73 10.34
N THR A 230 8.81 -16.27 9.50
CA THR A 230 8.75 -15.98 8.06
C THR A 230 8.03 -14.67 7.76
N THR A 231 7.11 -14.24 8.62
CA THR A 231 6.39 -12.97 8.47
C THR A 231 7.35 -11.80 8.64
N HIS A 232 7.42 -10.98 7.61
CA HIS A 232 8.22 -9.75 7.55
C HIS A 232 7.42 -8.66 6.85
N VAL A 233 7.29 -7.49 7.48
CA VAL A 233 6.61 -6.33 6.88
C VAL A 233 7.38 -5.05 7.16
N ALA A 234 7.72 -4.34 6.09
CA ALA A 234 8.39 -3.03 6.11
C ALA A 234 7.42 -1.87 5.82
N THR A 235 7.84 -0.65 6.16
CA THR A 235 7.15 0.62 5.84
C THR A 235 5.78 0.75 6.53
N ILE A 236 5.68 0.27 7.77
CA ILE A 236 4.41 0.19 8.53
C ILE A 236 3.99 1.53 9.15
N GLU A 237 4.88 2.51 9.20
CA GLU A 237 4.71 3.79 9.89
C GLU A 237 3.46 4.58 9.44
N HIS A 238 3.19 4.71 8.14
CA HIS A 238 2.06 5.52 7.66
C HIS A 238 0.71 4.90 8.01
N VAL A 239 0.57 3.58 7.82
CA VAL A 239 -0.67 2.86 8.13
C VAL A 239 -0.89 2.84 9.64
N LEU A 240 0.15 2.64 10.45
CA LEU A 240 0.05 2.72 11.91
C LEU A 240 -0.28 4.15 12.37
N SER A 241 0.24 5.18 11.71
CA SER A 241 -0.08 6.57 12.02
C SER A 241 -1.58 6.84 11.82
N ALA A 242 -2.14 6.41 10.68
CA ALA A 242 -3.57 6.51 10.43
C ALA A 242 -4.39 5.70 11.45
N LEU A 243 -4.02 4.45 11.73
CA LEU A 243 -4.73 3.62 12.71
C LEU A 243 -4.74 4.24 14.11
N ASN A 244 -3.61 4.78 14.56
CA ASN A 244 -3.49 5.48 15.84
C ASN A 244 -4.38 6.73 15.88
N ALA A 245 -4.39 7.52 14.80
CA ALA A 245 -5.22 8.71 14.68
C ALA A 245 -6.72 8.41 14.76
N TYR A 246 -7.19 7.32 14.14
CA TYR A 246 -8.59 6.87 14.22
C TYR A 246 -8.89 6.03 15.47
N GLY A 247 -7.88 5.76 16.31
CA GLY A 247 -8.03 5.00 17.55
C GLY A 247 -8.33 3.52 17.34
N VAL A 248 -7.95 2.93 16.20
CA VAL A 248 -8.15 1.50 15.91
C VAL A 248 -7.21 0.68 16.77
N SER A 249 -7.75 -0.13 17.68
CA SER A 249 -6.98 -0.93 18.64
C SER A 249 -6.78 -2.38 18.21
N ASN A 250 -7.72 -2.95 17.43
CA ASN A 250 -7.74 -4.37 17.11
C ASN A 250 -7.89 -4.57 15.60
N LEU A 251 -6.87 -5.10 14.94
CA LEU A 251 -6.89 -5.31 13.49
C LEU A 251 -5.82 -6.30 13.05
N LEU A 252 -6.15 -7.18 12.11
CA LEU A 252 -5.19 -8.00 11.39
C LEU A 252 -4.95 -7.38 10.00
N ILE A 253 -3.69 -7.24 9.63
CA ILE A 253 -3.25 -6.65 8.37
C ILE A 253 -2.45 -7.69 7.62
N LYS A 254 -3.02 -8.27 6.57
CA LYS A 254 -2.29 -9.17 5.67
C LYS A 254 -1.48 -8.32 4.69
N CYS A 255 -0.17 -8.51 4.64
CA CYS A 255 0.72 -7.75 3.78
C CYS A 255 1.90 -8.62 3.32
N ASN A 256 2.23 -8.55 2.03
CA ASN A 256 3.40 -9.25 1.51
C ASN A 256 4.61 -8.32 1.46
N GLY A 257 5.47 -8.41 2.47
CA GLY A 257 6.81 -7.84 2.49
C GLY A 257 6.89 -6.35 2.83
N GLU A 258 6.14 -5.48 2.16
CA GLU A 258 6.21 -4.03 2.32
C GLU A 258 4.82 -3.40 2.17
N VAL A 259 4.45 -2.49 3.08
CA VAL A 259 3.21 -1.72 2.96
C VAL A 259 3.28 -0.79 1.74
N PRO A 260 2.23 -0.70 0.90
CA PRO A 260 2.23 0.19 -0.26
C PRO A 260 2.36 1.65 0.16
N VAL A 261 3.18 2.41 -0.59
CA VAL A 261 3.47 3.83 -0.31
C VAL A 261 2.34 4.77 -0.71
N LEU A 262 1.52 4.34 -1.67
CA LEU A 262 0.39 5.12 -2.21
C LEU A 262 0.89 6.46 -2.75
N ASP A 263 0.32 7.58 -2.32
CA ASP A 263 0.79 8.92 -2.66
C ASP A 263 1.95 9.43 -1.78
N GLY A 264 2.50 8.58 -0.91
CA GLY A 264 3.55 8.94 0.05
C GLY A 264 3.05 9.51 1.36
N SER A 265 1.74 9.64 1.54
CA SER A 265 1.09 10.19 2.73
C SER A 265 0.15 9.16 3.37
N ALA A 266 -0.70 9.59 4.32
CA ALA A 266 -1.70 8.74 4.94
C ALA A 266 -3.14 8.99 4.43
N VAL A 267 -3.35 9.88 3.45
CA VAL A 267 -4.70 10.28 2.98
C VAL A 267 -5.54 9.11 2.49
N GLU A 268 -4.93 8.20 1.74
CA GLU A 268 -5.63 7.04 1.19
C GLU A 268 -6.02 6.03 2.28
N PHE A 269 -5.17 5.84 3.31
CA PHE A 269 -5.54 5.04 4.48
C PHE A 269 -6.72 5.67 5.24
N CYS A 270 -6.67 6.99 5.48
CA CYS A 270 -7.77 7.71 6.12
C CYS A 270 -9.09 7.55 5.34
N SER A 271 -9.05 7.77 4.03
CA SER A 271 -10.21 7.66 3.14
C SER A 271 -10.81 6.25 3.19
N LEU A 272 -9.97 5.22 3.13
CA LEU A 272 -10.42 3.83 3.22
C LEU A 272 -11.10 3.55 4.56
N PHE A 273 -10.47 3.95 5.67
CA PHE A 273 -11.03 3.67 7.01
C PHE A 273 -12.35 4.41 7.24
N GLU A 274 -12.50 5.63 6.72
CA GLU A 274 -13.76 6.38 6.75
C GLU A 274 -14.86 5.72 5.90
N GLU A 275 -14.53 5.23 4.69
CA GLU A 275 -15.47 4.51 3.82
C GLU A 275 -15.95 3.19 4.44
N VAL A 276 -15.01 2.46 5.04
CA VAL A 276 -15.26 1.17 5.70
C VAL A 276 -16.08 1.36 6.97
N GLY A 277 -15.79 2.42 7.72
CA GLY A 277 -16.37 2.70 9.03
C GLY A 277 -15.73 1.89 10.16
N PHE A 278 -16.19 2.15 11.39
CA PHE A 278 -15.61 1.60 12.61
C PHE A 278 -16.66 0.92 13.48
N GLU A 279 -16.24 -0.10 14.22
CA GLU A 279 -17.02 -0.75 15.26
C GLU A 279 -16.33 -0.57 16.61
N ASN A 280 -17.04 0.03 17.58
CA ASN A 280 -16.56 0.14 18.95
C ASN A 280 -16.84 -1.18 19.69
N GLN A 281 -15.85 -1.67 20.43
CA GLN A 281 -15.93 -2.95 21.14
C GLN A 281 -16.00 -2.72 22.65
N ILE A 282 -16.85 -3.48 23.34
CA ILE A 282 -17.03 -3.37 24.79
C ILE A 282 -15.81 -3.97 25.51
N GLY A 283 -15.09 -3.13 26.24
CA GLY A 283 -13.94 -3.51 27.07
C GLY A 283 -13.13 -2.29 27.49
N ASN A 284 -12.34 -2.44 28.55
CA ASN A 284 -11.49 -1.36 29.02
C ASN A 284 -10.16 -1.37 28.24
N TRP A 285 -9.84 -0.29 27.54
CA TRP A 285 -8.57 -0.13 26.86
C TRP A 285 -7.91 1.16 27.31
N HIS A 286 -6.85 1.02 28.10
CA HIS A 286 -6.14 2.18 28.62
C HIS A 286 -4.99 2.55 27.68
N GLY A 287 -4.77 3.85 27.53
CA GLY A 287 -3.51 4.38 27.03
C GLY A 287 -2.36 4.11 28.01
N ILE A 288 -1.15 4.44 27.58
CA ILE A 288 0.06 4.40 28.41
C ILE A 288 0.31 5.81 28.92
N LEU A 289 0.23 6.01 30.23
CA LEU A 289 0.63 7.27 30.87
C LEU A 289 2.10 7.20 31.26
N LEU A 290 2.91 8.11 30.72
CA LEU A 290 4.31 8.22 31.12
C LEU A 290 4.39 8.82 32.54
N LYS A 291 5.13 8.15 33.44
CA LYS A 291 5.31 8.63 34.83
C LYS A 291 6.50 9.57 34.99
N GLU A 292 7.59 9.26 34.31
CA GLU A 292 8.85 10.00 34.41
C GLU A 292 9.38 10.33 33.01
N PRO A 293 10.06 11.48 32.84
CA PRO A 293 10.61 11.83 31.55
C PRO A 293 11.61 10.80 31.02
N VAL A 294 11.51 10.46 29.74
CA VAL A 294 12.45 9.57 29.05
C VAL A 294 13.14 10.35 27.94
N ARG A 295 14.47 10.25 27.86
CA ARG A 295 15.28 10.96 26.87
C ARG A 295 16.27 10.02 26.19
N ILE A 296 16.46 10.25 24.88
CA ILE A 296 17.51 9.68 24.04
C ILE A 296 18.20 10.83 23.29
N ASP A 297 19.54 10.84 23.31
CA ASP A 297 20.38 11.76 22.54
C ASP A 297 21.28 10.94 21.62
N ALA A 298 21.36 11.33 20.34
CA ALA A 298 22.12 10.63 19.30
C ALA A 298 22.71 11.62 18.29
N GLY A 299 23.89 12.15 18.58
CA GLY A 299 24.55 13.16 17.74
C GLY A 299 23.70 14.43 17.64
N LYS A 300 23.25 14.77 16.43
CA LYS A 300 22.36 15.92 16.17
C LYS A 300 20.88 15.65 16.47
N ALA A 301 20.52 14.39 16.71
CA ALA A 301 19.15 13.98 16.98
C ALA A 301 18.90 13.86 18.48
N SER A 302 17.74 14.31 18.96
CA SER A 302 17.31 14.10 20.35
C SER A 302 15.80 13.91 20.41
N ILE A 303 15.34 13.05 21.30
CA ILE A 303 13.92 12.85 21.60
C ILE A 303 13.73 12.80 23.11
N ARG A 304 12.74 13.54 23.59
CA ARG A 304 12.35 13.59 24.99
C ARG A 304 10.84 13.42 25.11
N LEU A 305 10.42 12.48 25.94
CA LEU A 305 9.04 12.23 26.28
C LEU A 305 8.82 12.68 27.72
N GLU A 306 7.75 13.43 27.97
CA GLU A 306 7.38 13.93 29.29
C GLU A 306 5.95 13.54 29.63
N PRO A 307 5.63 13.31 30.93
CA PRO A 307 4.27 13.11 31.38
C PRO A 307 3.33 14.22 30.87
N CYS A 308 2.27 13.83 30.20
CA CYS A 308 1.21 14.73 29.72
C CYS A 308 -0.10 13.93 29.67
N ASP A 309 -1.23 14.58 29.90
CA ASP A 309 -2.56 13.97 29.79
C ASP A 309 -3.00 13.73 28.33
N ALA A 310 -2.23 14.26 27.38
CA ALA A 310 -2.48 14.20 25.95
C ALA A 310 -1.34 13.54 25.19
N PHE A 311 -1.56 13.30 23.89
CA PHE A 311 -0.51 12.94 22.95
C PHE A 311 -0.16 14.16 22.09
N GLU A 312 0.97 14.79 22.40
CA GLU A 312 1.43 16.02 21.75
C GLU A 312 2.86 15.83 21.26
N ILE A 313 3.16 16.30 20.05
CA ILE A 313 4.47 16.21 19.41
C ILE A 313 4.90 17.62 19.01
N ASP A 314 6.00 18.09 19.60
CA ASP A 314 6.76 19.27 19.19
C ASP A 314 8.00 18.80 18.43
N TYR A 315 7.95 18.87 17.10
CA TYR A 315 9.01 18.38 16.24
C TYR A 315 9.73 19.55 15.58
N THR A 316 11.07 19.53 15.64
CA THR A 316 11.95 20.41 14.87
C THR A 316 12.87 19.60 13.95
N LEU A 317 12.89 19.95 12.66
CA LEU A 317 13.92 19.52 11.72
C LEU A 317 14.76 20.71 11.25
N GLU A 318 15.97 20.40 10.80
CA GLU A 318 16.93 21.35 10.27
C GLU A 318 17.77 20.66 9.18
N TYR A 319 17.42 20.99 7.93
CA TYR A 319 18.17 20.59 6.74
C TYR A 319 18.78 21.83 6.09
N PRO A 320 19.83 21.68 5.27
CA PRO A 320 20.26 22.74 4.36
C PRO A 320 19.10 23.25 3.48
N ALA A 321 19.27 24.42 2.88
CA ALA A 321 18.39 24.88 1.81
C ALA A 321 18.25 23.77 0.74
N PRO A 322 17.06 23.58 0.15
CA PRO A 322 15.87 24.44 0.24
C PRO A 322 14.91 24.13 1.40
N VAL A 323 15.07 23.02 2.13
CA VAL A 323 14.12 22.63 3.20
C VAL A 323 14.23 23.53 4.43
N GLY A 324 15.48 23.86 4.82
CA GLY A 324 15.74 24.74 5.95
C GLY A 324 15.33 24.17 7.31
N ARG A 325 15.20 25.06 8.30
CA ARG A 325 14.71 24.75 9.65
C ARG A 325 13.20 24.90 9.69
N GLN A 326 12.51 23.87 10.19
CA GLN A 326 11.06 23.85 10.35
C GLN A 326 10.72 23.31 11.74
N ARG A 327 9.69 23.90 12.37
CA ARG A 327 9.13 23.42 13.63
C ARG A 327 7.61 23.37 13.51
N PHE A 328 7.02 22.27 13.95
CA PHE A 328 5.58 22.13 14.03
C PHE A 328 5.20 21.45 15.35
N VAL A 329 4.14 21.94 15.99
CA VAL A 329 3.57 21.36 17.21
C VAL A 329 2.21 20.82 16.86
N PHE A 330 2.01 19.53 17.08
CA PHE A 330 0.76 18.84 16.79
C PHE A 330 0.26 18.09 18.01
N ARG A 331 -1.01 18.29 18.35
CA ARG A 331 -1.70 17.51 19.37
C ARG A 331 -2.71 16.61 18.68
N LEU A 332 -2.57 15.31 18.86
CA LEU A 332 -3.55 14.36 18.35
C LEU A 332 -4.68 14.31 19.37
N ASP A 333 -5.80 14.99 19.09
CA ASP A 333 -7.03 14.92 19.90
C ASP A 333 -8.12 14.14 19.14
N ASP A 334 -8.29 14.43 17.85
CA ASP A 334 -9.32 13.83 17.00
C ASP A 334 -8.81 13.48 15.57
N PRO A 335 -9.47 12.55 14.86
CA PRO A 335 -9.07 12.14 13.52
C PRO A 335 -9.23 13.23 12.45
N ALA A 336 -10.18 14.16 12.61
CA ALA A 336 -10.45 15.18 11.60
C ALA A 336 -9.31 16.20 11.52
N THR A 337 -8.76 16.60 12.67
CA THR A 337 -7.57 17.46 12.74
C THR A 337 -6.35 16.75 12.14
N TYR A 338 -6.12 15.47 12.46
CA TYR A 338 -5.06 14.67 11.83
C TYR A 338 -5.21 14.61 10.30
N ARG A 339 -6.41 14.34 9.80
CA ARG A 339 -6.71 14.26 8.35
C ARG A 339 -6.44 15.58 7.63
N LYS A 340 -6.68 16.70 8.29
CA LYS A 340 -6.47 18.04 7.72
C LYS A 340 -5.00 18.45 7.75
N GLU A 341 -4.31 18.22 8.85
CA GLU A 341 -3.03 18.87 9.14
C GLU A 341 -1.80 17.97 8.99
N ILE A 342 -1.96 16.65 9.11
CA ILE A 342 -0.84 15.70 9.13
C ILE A 342 -0.95 14.68 8.01
N ALA A 343 -2.11 14.04 7.86
CA ALA A 343 -2.30 12.95 6.89
C ALA A 343 -1.88 13.30 5.45
N PRO A 344 -2.06 14.52 4.92
CA PRO A 344 -1.65 14.86 3.55
C PRO A 344 -0.15 15.04 3.36
N ALA A 345 0.65 15.09 4.42
CA ALA A 345 2.08 15.35 4.30
C ALA A 345 2.84 14.14 3.74
N ARG A 346 3.35 14.26 2.51
CA ARG A 346 4.03 13.17 1.81
C ARG A 346 5.46 12.99 2.32
N THR A 347 5.94 11.75 2.18
CA THR A 347 7.35 11.42 2.38
C THR A 347 8.24 12.21 1.45
N PHE A 348 9.50 12.39 1.82
CA PHE A 348 10.41 13.23 1.06
C PHE A 348 11.83 12.69 1.02
N GLY A 349 12.53 13.04 -0.06
CA GLY A 349 13.93 12.71 -0.27
C GLY A 349 14.67 13.79 -1.04
N PHE A 350 15.97 13.63 -1.22
CA PHE A 350 16.81 14.58 -1.95
C PHE A 350 17.36 13.95 -3.23
N ALA A 351 17.41 14.72 -4.32
CA ALA A 351 17.88 14.24 -5.63
C ALA A 351 19.31 13.69 -5.58
N ARG A 352 20.17 14.33 -4.79
CA ARG A 352 21.56 13.89 -4.54
C ARG A 352 21.66 12.50 -3.89
N ASP A 353 20.63 12.06 -3.16
CA ASP A 353 20.65 10.82 -2.40
C ASP A 353 20.03 9.63 -3.17
N ILE A 354 19.25 9.89 -4.23
CA ILE A 354 18.56 8.84 -5.01
C ILE A 354 19.56 7.81 -5.55
N GLY A 355 20.66 8.26 -6.18
CA GLY A 355 21.62 7.36 -6.79
C GLY A 355 22.28 6.41 -5.79
N LEU A 356 22.47 6.85 -4.54
CA LEU A 356 22.97 6.00 -3.46
C LEU A 356 21.92 4.97 -3.03
N LEU A 357 20.68 5.41 -2.82
CA LEU A 357 19.57 4.55 -2.40
C LEU A 357 19.29 3.45 -3.44
N GLN A 358 19.25 3.80 -4.73
CA GLN A 358 19.03 2.84 -5.80
C GLN A 358 20.15 1.79 -5.89
N ARG A 359 21.41 2.18 -5.70
CA ARG A 359 22.54 1.24 -5.63
C ARG A 359 22.45 0.27 -4.44
N GLN A 360 21.73 0.64 -3.40
CA GLN A 360 21.43 -0.20 -2.25
C GLN A 360 20.14 -1.01 -2.41
N GLY A 361 19.49 -0.94 -3.58
CA GLY A 361 18.21 -1.62 -3.85
C GLY A 361 17.00 -0.98 -3.17
N LEU A 362 17.10 0.30 -2.82
CA LEU A 362 16.05 1.08 -2.14
C LEU A 362 15.50 2.17 -3.07
N ALA A 363 14.33 2.71 -2.69
CA ALA A 363 13.61 3.76 -3.42
C ALA A 363 13.31 3.38 -4.89
N LEU A 364 13.20 2.08 -5.21
CA LEU A 364 12.90 1.58 -6.55
C LEU A 364 11.44 1.84 -6.96
N GLY A 365 10.55 2.00 -5.97
CA GLY A 365 9.14 2.37 -6.14
C GLY A 365 8.87 3.87 -6.09
N GLY A 366 9.90 4.72 -5.95
CA GLY A 366 9.73 6.17 -6.02
C GLY A 366 9.18 6.58 -7.40
N ARG A 367 8.08 7.33 -7.40
CA ARG A 367 7.44 7.92 -8.57
C ARG A 367 7.19 9.41 -8.30
N PHE A 368 7.05 10.21 -9.36
CA PHE A 368 6.90 11.66 -9.21
C PHE A 368 5.68 12.07 -8.37
N ASP A 369 4.68 11.19 -8.24
CA ASP A 369 3.43 11.42 -7.52
C ASP A 369 3.39 10.87 -6.09
N ASN A 370 4.37 10.05 -5.66
CA ASN A 370 4.32 9.34 -4.37
C ASN A 370 5.33 9.78 -3.30
N PHE A 371 6.04 10.88 -3.51
CA PHE A 371 6.88 11.54 -2.51
C PHE A 371 7.18 12.98 -2.95
N VAL A 372 7.85 13.77 -2.10
CA VAL A 372 8.42 15.08 -2.47
C VAL A 372 9.92 14.92 -2.69
N LEU A 373 10.38 15.30 -3.87
CA LEU A 373 11.79 15.25 -4.22
C LEU A 373 12.39 16.65 -4.20
N PHE A 374 13.33 16.89 -3.28
CA PHE A 374 14.05 18.16 -3.18
C PHE A 374 15.33 18.14 -4.03
N GLY A 375 15.43 19.10 -4.94
CA GLY A 375 16.65 19.47 -5.66
C GLY A 375 17.44 20.56 -4.91
N GLU A 376 18.29 21.29 -5.64
CA GLU A 376 19.08 22.39 -5.07
C GLU A 376 18.23 23.63 -4.78
N GLU A 377 17.27 23.96 -5.64
CA GLU A 377 16.46 25.19 -5.54
C GLU A 377 15.08 25.00 -4.89
N GLY A 378 14.63 23.76 -4.70
CA GLY A 378 13.28 23.50 -4.19
C GLY A 378 12.76 22.10 -4.51
N PRO A 379 11.45 21.84 -4.29
CA PRO A 379 10.80 20.61 -4.73
C PRO A 379 10.73 20.56 -6.27
N ILE A 380 11.07 19.43 -6.88
CA ILE A 380 11.19 19.30 -8.35
C ILE A 380 10.01 18.55 -9.00
N ASN A 381 9.23 17.80 -8.22
CA ASN A 381 8.14 16.96 -8.71
C ASN A 381 6.74 17.48 -8.33
N GLY A 382 6.63 18.79 -8.11
CA GLY A 382 5.36 19.46 -7.84
C GLY A 382 5.42 20.37 -6.62
N ALA A 383 4.35 21.12 -6.41
CA ALA A 383 4.22 21.98 -5.24
C ALA A 383 4.09 21.15 -3.96
N LEU A 384 4.55 21.73 -2.85
CA LEU A 384 4.25 21.19 -1.52
C LEU A 384 2.76 21.36 -1.22
N ARG A 385 2.16 20.40 -0.52
CA ARG A 385 0.80 20.49 0.03
C ARG A 385 0.75 21.46 1.21
N PHE A 386 1.88 21.61 1.90
CA PHE A 386 2.09 22.58 2.97
C PHE A 386 3.48 23.19 2.85
N PRO A 387 3.69 24.49 3.16
CA PRO A 387 5.03 25.07 3.22
C PRO A 387 5.99 24.31 4.17
N ASP A 388 5.43 23.70 5.21
CA ASP A 388 6.06 22.90 6.25
C ASP A 388 5.75 21.39 6.10
N GLU A 389 5.50 20.90 4.88
CA GLU A 389 5.20 19.49 4.59
C GLU A 389 6.25 18.50 5.15
N PRO A 390 7.58 18.76 5.06
CA PRO A 390 8.59 17.86 5.62
C PRO A 390 8.47 17.62 7.14
N VAL A 391 8.22 18.66 7.95
CA VAL A 391 8.09 18.48 9.40
C VAL A 391 6.78 17.81 9.80
N ARG A 392 5.69 18.10 9.07
CA ARG A 392 4.40 17.40 9.25
C ARG A 392 4.53 15.91 8.93
N HIS A 393 5.26 15.56 7.88
CA HIS A 393 5.55 14.17 7.55
C HIS A 393 6.34 13.48 8.67
N LYS A 394 7.36 14.14 9.24
CA LYS A 394 8.10 13.58 10.40
C LYS A 394 7.24 13.38 11.65
N ILE A 395 6.22 14.21 11.84
CA ILE A 395 5.22 13.99 12.88
C ILE A 395 4.35 12.78 12.55
N MET A 396 3.93 12.59 11.29
CA MET A 396 3.20 11.39 10.85
C MET A 396 4.00 10.10 11.12
N ASP A 397 5.28 10.06 10.70
CA ASP A 397 6.19 8.94 11.00
C ASP A 397 6.19 8.61 12.49
N MET A 398 6.30 9.65 13.33
CA MET A 398 6.37 9.51 14.78
C MET A 398 5.06 9.03 15.42
N ILE A 399 3.91 9.49 14.92
CA ILE A 399 2.59 9.00 15.40
C ILE A 399 2.47 7.50 15.13
N GLY A 400 2.96 7.03 13.98
CA GLY A 400 2.98 5.61 13.61
C GLY A 400 3.98 4.79 14.42
N ASP A 401 5.24 5.23 14.49
CA ASP A 401 6.29 4.54 15.22
C ASP A 401 5.94 4.39 16.70
N LEU A 402 5.52 5.47 17.37
CA LEU A 402 5.19 5.45 18.80
C LEU A 402 3.99 4.56 19.12
N TYR A 403 3.16 4.22 18.13
CA TYR A 403 2.07 3.27 18.30
C TYR A 403 2.54 1.82 18.45
N LEU A 404 3.82 1.53 18.19
CA LEU A 404 4.46 0.23 18.43
C LEU A 404 4.68 -0.10 19.92
N LEU A 405 4.25 0.76 20.85
CA LEU A 405 3.99 0.30 22.22
C LEU A 405 2.68 -0.50 22.34
N GLY A 406 1.94 -0.66 21.24
CA GLY A 406 0.67 -1.39 21.16
C GLY A 406 -0.53 -0.66 21.77
N ARG A 407 -0.33 0.53 22.32
CA ARG A 407 -1.35 1.40 22.94
C ARG A 407 -1.00 2.86 22.70
N ARG A 408 -2.01 3.73 22.72
CA ARG A 408 -1.80 5.18 22.56
C ARG A 408 -1.05 5.72 23.78
N LEU A 409 0.01 6.48 23.51
CA LEU A 409 0.81 7.12 24.52
C LEU A 409 0.17 8.44 24.98
N GLN A 410 0.24 8.73 26.27
CA GLN A 410 -0.06 10.04 26.87
C GLN A 410 1.25 10.64 27.36
N ALA A 411 1.83 11.47 26.50
CA ALA A 411 3.09 12.16 26.72
C ALA A 411 3.20 13.36 25.77
N ARG A 412 3.96 14.37 26.22
CA ARG A 412 4.51 15.40 25.33
C ARG A 412 5.84 14.89 24.80
N VAL A 413 5.96 14.84 23.48
CA VAL A 413 7.16 14.45 22.75
C VAL A 413 7.82 15.72 22.23
N THR A 414 9.05 15.99 22.65
CA THR A 414 9.90 17.02 22.04
C THR A 414 10.99 16.32 21.25
N ALA A 415 11.02 16.54 19.94
CA ALA A 415 11.92 15.87 19.03
C ALA A 415 12.70 16.86 18.17
N HIS A 416 13.99 16.60 18.01
CA HIS A 416 14.88 17.35 17.15
C HIS A 416 15.61 16.38 16.23
N MET A 417 15.41 16.50 14.91
CA MET A 417 16.14 15.72 13.89
C MET A 417 16.06 14.18 14.06
N THR A 418 14.97 13.66 14.62
CA THR A 418 14.81 12.21 14.87
C THR A 418 14.25 11.46 13.65
N GLY A 419 14.68 10.22 13.46
CA GLY A 419 14.01 9.29 12.54
C GLY A 419 13.49 8.05 13.28
N HIS A 420 13.08 7.04 12.52
CA HIS A 420 12.60 5.76 13.06
C HIS A 420 13.56 5.16 14.10
N THR A 421 14.87 5.24 13.85
CA THR A 421 15.89 4.72 14.79
C THR A 421 15.77 5.35 16.19
N GLN A 422 15.64 6.68 16.29
CA GLN A 422 15.50 7.34 17.60
C GLN A 422 14.10 7.12 18.21
N ASN A 423 13.06 7.09 17.37
CA ASN A 423 11.70 6.80 17.80
C ASN A 423 11.63 5.42 18.47
N ILE A 424 12.15 4.38 17.80
CA ILE A 424 12.21 3.03 18.35
C ILE A 424 13.14 2.93 19.56
N ALA A 425 14.28 3.63 19.56
CA ALA A 425 15.18 3.64 20.72
C ALA A 425 14.48 4.16 21.99
N VAL A 426 13.66 5.21 21.87
CA VAL A 426 12.92 5.72 23.03
C VAL A 426 11.82 4.76 23.47
N LEU A 427 11.14 4.07 22.53
CA LEU A 427 10.16 3.04 22.88
C LEU A 427 10.79 1.84 23.59
N LYS A 428 11.97 1.39 23.16
CA LYS A 428 12.71 0.32 23.86
C LYS A 428 13.02 0.72 25.30
N LYS A 429 13.52 1.94 25.50
CA LYS A 429 13.77 2.48 26.85
C LYS A 429 12.49 2.61 27.69
N MET A 430 11.40 3.08 27.09
CA MET A 430 10.10 3.12 27.77
C MET A 430 9.63 1.73 28.18
N ARG A 431 9.77 0.77 27.30
CA ARG A 431 9.33 -0.60 27.54
C ARG A 431 10.06 -1.27 28.71
N GLU A 432 11.33 -0.93 28.95
CA GLU A 432 12.06 -1.41 30.14
C GLU A 432 11.49 -0.85 31.46
N LEU A 433 10.74 0.27 31.41
CA LEU A 433 10.14 0.95 32.56
C LEU A 433 8.67 0.54 32.80
N LEU A 434 8.10 -0.25 31.90
CA LEU A 434 6.69 -0.65 31.83
C LEU A 434 6.55 -2.12 32.26
#